data_AF-D0P4D9-F1
#
_entry.id   AF-D0P4D9-F1
#
_cell.length_a   1.000
_cell.length_b   1.000
_cell.length_c   1.000
_cell.angle_alpha   90.00
_cell.angle_beta   90.00
_cell.angle_gamma   90.00
#
_symmetry.space_group_name_H-M   'P 1'
#
loop_
_entity.id
_entity.type
_entity.pdbx_description
1 polymer ?
#
loop_
_entity_poly.entity_id
_entity_poly.type
_entity_poly.pdbx_seq_one_letter_code
_entity_poly.pdbx_strand_id
1 'polypeptide(L)'
;MMGVFLDELGPFKESLRFFENAARLCPGDRTTLELRQLLAVPIVFSSQNDMDLALCPEQAAYLQYTITPPTMFIGYQGIDVLPIQRAIHRLRSLVYPSLSSSFEPQNPGEIWSDDAHRRRRVAFISSWLRAHSVGKLLLGVVQNLDRAKFHVVIYHCVHFLRDADEITELFKHTADEFVELPENQDTAVQILRQAHLDIVIFPELGMDEWTVLLSHHRVAPVQCAFWGHPITTGNPQIDYFLSSEHFVSEQFDEPTESTPRKLSGFRRSSFSEQVVLFRGLSTIFTEPKTLAAESREITRSRLFLPTNRRLYVCPQTLMKLHPAFDDALAGTLSRDDKAIIVLLASDTQLVWMEKLRRRFRLRFGPNTRRVLFLPTLPFAEFQALLTLADVVLDPFPFGGGVTTLDALHLGM
;
A
#
# COMPACT_ATOMS: atom_id res chain seq x y z
N MET A 1 17.92 0.41 16.90
CA MET A 1 16.85 -0.62 17.03
C MET A 1 15.65 -0.14 17.85
N MET A 2 15.82 0.38 19.07
CA MET A 2 14.68 0.86 19.89
C MET A 2 13.87 1.98 19.21
N GLY A 3 14.52 2.98 18.60
CA GLY A 3 13.80 4.02 17.86
C GLY A 3 12.94 3.47 16.72
N VAL A 4 13.43 2.44 15.99
CA VAL A 4 12.71 1.77 14.89
C VAL A 4 11.44 1.12 15.40
N PHE A 5 11.59 0.36 16.49
CA PHE A 5 10.51 -0.33 17.14
C PHE A 5 9.47 0.66 17.69
N LEU A 6 9.90 1.77 18.28
CA LEU A 6 9.01 2.83 18.79
C LEU A 6 8.35 3.66 17.66
N ASP A 7 8.96 3.71 16.48
CA ASP A 7 8.39 4.38 15.32
C ASP A 7 7.25 3.54 14.72
N GLU A 8 7.54 2.25 14.49
CA GLU A 8 6.58 1.26 14.00
C GLU A 8 5.46 1.01 15.02
N LEU A 9 5.77 0.97 16.32
CA LEU A 9 4.74 0.87 17.34
C LEU A 9 3.99 2.19 17.54
N GLY A 10 4.46 3.33 17.04
CA GLY A 10 3.75 4.58 17.15
C GLY A 10 3.91 5.43 18.43
N PRO A 11 4.76 5.16 19.45
CA PRO A 11 5.24 6.20 20.37
C PRO A 11 6.21 7.18 19.68
N PHE A 12 5.66 7.96 18.75
CA PHE A 12 6.37 8.85 17.83
C PHE A 12 7.35 9.84 18.50
N LYS A 13 6.92 10.57 19.53
CA LYS A 13 7.82 11.53 20.21
C LYS A 13 8.99 10.84 20.92
N GLU A 14 8.79 9.61 21.36
CA GLU A 14 9.85 8.80 21.97
C GLU A 14 10.76 8.24 20.89
N SER A 15 10.22 7.76 19.76
CA SER A 15 11.03 7.28 18.63
C SER A 15 12.02 8.37 18.16
N LEU A 16 11.56 9.61 18.02
CA LEU A 16 12.41 10.76 17.68
C LEU A 16 13.58 10.95 18.67
N ARG A 17 13.31 10.89 19.98
CA ARG A 17 14.35 11.01 21.01
C ARG A 17 15.34 9.85 20.96
N PHE A 18 14.87 8.64 20.67
CA PHE A 18 15.74 7.47 20.53
C PHE A 18 16.59 7.54 19.27
N PHE A 19 16.10 8.09 18.16
CA PHE A 19 16.92 8.36 16.98
C PHE A 19 17.99 9.41 17.26
N GLU A 20 17.64 10.51 17.93
CA GLU A 20 18.59 11.55 18.33
C GLU A 20 19.70 10.98 19.23
N ASN A 21 19.34 10.17 20.22
CA ASN A 21 20.31 9.51 21.10
C ASN A 21 21.16 8.48 20.35
N ALA A 22 20.56 7.69 19.47
CA ALA A 22 21.29 6.72 18.66
C ALA A 22 22.29 7.41 17.71
N ALA A 23 21.90 8.53 17.10
CA ALA A 23 22.77 9.32 16.23
C ALA A 23 24.02 9.84 16.94
N ARG A 24 23.89 10.18 18.24
CA ARG A 24 25.03 10.55 19.10
C ARG A 24 25.94 9.37 19.44
N LEU A 25 25.36 8.19 19.65
CA LEU A 25 26.08 6.99 20.10
C LEU A 25 26.69 6.18 18.95
N CYS A 26 26.15 6.30 17.74
CA CYS A 26 26.54 5.54 16.55
C CYS A 26 26.99 6.51 15.44
N PRO A 27 28.17 7.15 15.56
CA PRO A 27 28.60 8.18 14.61
C PRO A 27 28.73 7.67 13.17
N GLY A 28 28.99 6.37 12.97
CA GLY A 28 29.02 5.73 11.64
C GLY A 28 27.67 5.67 10.94
N ASP A 29 26.58 5.66 11.71
CA ASP A 29 25.19 5.62 11.20
C ASP A 29 24.45 6.95 11.44
N ARG A 30 25.17 7.98 11.89
CA ARG A 30 24.60 9.26 12.35
C ARG A 30 23.69 9.89 11.32
N THR A 31 24.17 10.00 10.08
CA THR A 31 23.39 10.54 8.97
C THR A 31 22.09 9.77 8.79
N THR A 32 22.14 8.44 8.76
CA THR A 32 20.96 7.57 8.64
C THR A 32 19.96 7.79 9.79
N LEU A 33 20.46 7.93 11.02
CA LEU A 33 19.62 8.08 12.22
C LEU A 33 19.00 9.48 12.33
N GLU A 34 19.74 10.54 11.98
CA GLU A 34 19.21 11.91 11.91
C GLU A 34 18.17 12.04 10.79
N LEU A 35 18.42 11.44 9.62
CA LEU A 35 17.45 11.38 8.52
C LEU A 35 16.17 10.65 8.93
N ARG A 36 16.31 9.53 9.65
CA ARG A 36 15.14 8.79 10.15
C ARG A 36 14.31 9.60 11.15
N GLN A 37 14.94 10.39 12.00
CA GLN A 37 14.25 11.31 12.90
C GLN A 37 13.44 12.36 12.11
N LEU A 38 14.02 12.94 11.06
CA LEU A 38 13.36 14.00 10.28
C LEU A 38 12.16 13.49 9.48
N LEU A 39 12.19 12.22 9.06
CA LEU A 39 11.15 11.61 8.20
C LEU A 39 10.03 10.89 8.91
N ALA A 40 10.17 10.67 10.21
CA ALA A 40 9.18 9.91 10.92
C ALA A 40 7.84 10.68 10.84
N VAL A 41 6.78 9.99 10.47
CA VAL A 41 5.41 10.51 10.46
C VAL A 41 4.56 9.61 11.35
N PRO A 42 3.68 10.15 12.21
CA PRO A 42 2.74 9.32 12.97
C PRO A 42 1.87 8.48 12.03
N ILE A 43 1.78 7.17 12.31
CA ILE A 43 0.96 6.24 11.51
C ILE A 43 -0.54 6.46 11.77
N VAL A 44 -0.88 6.78 13.02
CA VAL A 44 -2.23 7.16 13.44
C VAL A 44 -2.17 8.50 14.19
N PHE A 45 -2.98 9.45 13.73
CA PHE A 45 -3.07 10.80 14.28
C PHE A 45 -4.13 10.91 15.37
N SER A 46 -3.88 11.80 16.34
CA SER A 46 -4.82 12.07 17.43
C SER A 46 -5.91 13.07 17.03
N SER A 47 -5.67 13.89 16.01
CA SER A 47 -6.61 14.87 15.47
C SER A 47 -6.21 15.29 14.05
N GLN A 48 -7.12 15.97 13.33
CA GLN A 48 -6.83 16.59 12.03
C GLN A 48 -5.72 17.66 12.15
N ASN A 49 -5.78 18.51 13.18
CA ASN A 49 -4.79 19.58 13.39
C ASN A 49 -3.37 19.03 13.65
N ASP A 50 -3.25 17.91 14.39
CA ASP A 50 -1.94 17.26 14.58
C ASP A 50 -1.36 16.72 13.28
N MET A 51 -2.23 16.30 12.35
CA MET A 51 -1.83 15.81 11.04
C MET A 51 -1.36 16.95 10.14
N ASP A 52 -2.13 18.05 10.07
CA ASP A 52 -1.80 19.21 9.24
C ASP A 52 -0.44 19.81 9.62
N LEU A 53 -0.08 19.82 10.92
CA LEU A 53 1.21 20.28 11.42
C LEU A 53 2.39 19.36 11.09
N ALA A 54 2.14 18.05 10.95
CA ALA A 54 3.18 17.04 10.79
C ALA A 54 3.54 16.74 9.33
N LEU A 55 2.68 17.11 8.37
CA LEU A 55 2.83 16.77 6.95
C LEU A 55 3.39 17.92 6.09
N CYS A 56 4.09 18.88 6.69
CA CYS A 56 4.71 20.01 5.97
C CYS A 56 5.92 19.57 5.11
N PRO A 57 5.96 19.89 3.80
CA PRO A 57 7.02 19.45 2.87
C PRO A 57 8.44 19.83 3.26
N GLU A 58 8.64 20.90 4.04
CA GLU A 58 9.94 21.41 4.46
C GLU A 58 10.70 20.47 5.41
N GLN A 59 10.07 19.36 5.84
CA GLN A 59 10.62 18.42 6.81
C GLN A 59 11.02 17.06 6.19
N ALA A 60 10.78 16.82 4.90
CA ALA A 60 10.94 15.51 4.28
C ALA A 60 12.29 15.31 3.54
N ALA A 61 13.26 14.60 4.15
CA ALA A 61 14.52 14.14 3.51
C ALA A 61 15.09 12.78 4.05
N TYR A 62 15.41 11.84 3.14
CA TYR A 62 15.67 10.37 3.12
C TYR A 62 17.09 9.76 3.07
N LEU A 63 17.20 8.52 3.59
CA LEU A 63 18.07 7.44 3.11
C LEU A 63 17.69 6.01 3.62
N GLN A 64 18.37 4.99 3.05
CA GLN A 64 18.27 3.52 3.24
C GLN A 64 18.06 2.99 4.67
N TYR A 65 17.43 1.81 4.66
CA TYR A 65 17.12 0.89 5.75
C TYR A 65 15.88 1.27 6.56
N THR A 66 14.73 0.91 5.99
CA THR A 66 13.52 0.62 6.74
C THR A 66 12.81 -0.58 6.11
N ILE A 67 12.26 -1.47 6.94
CA ILE A 67 11.43 -2.62 6.49
C ILE A 67 10.04 -2.13 6.02
N THR A 68 9.72 -0.85 6.25
CA THR A 68 8.61 -0.16 5.59
C THR A 68 9.03 1.30 5.35
N PRO A 69 9.03 1.79 4.09
CA PRO A 69 9.38 3.16 3.80
C PRO A 69 8.51 4.11 4.63
N PRO A 70 9.09 5.14 5.30
CA PRO A 70 8.32 6.10 6.11
C PRO A 70 7.20 6.82 5.32
N THR A 71 7.21 6.71 3.99
CA THR A 71 6.25 7.36 3.10
C THR A 71 5.09 6.50 2.65
N MET A 72 5.17 5.19 2.90
CA MET A 72 4.05 4.28 2.70
C MET A 72 2.80 4.80 3.41
N PHE A 73 2.96 5.22 4.66
CA PHE A 73 1.86 5.69 5.51
C PHE A 73 1.31 7.08 5.13
N ILE A 74 2.05 7.87 4.34
CA ILE A 74 1.59 9.20 3.91
C ILE A 74 0.39 9.06 2.96
N GLY A 75 0.35 7.99 2.16
CA GLY A 75 -0.79 7.74 1.26
C GLY A 75 -2.14 7.59 1.97
N TYR A 76 -2.14 7.24 3.25
CA TYR A 76 -3.35 7.03 4.05
C TYR A 76 -3.95 8.34 4.57
N GLN A 77 -3.24 9.46 4.44
CA GLN A 77 -3.60 10.73 5.06
C GLN A 77 -4.50 11.61 4.18
N GLY A 78 -4.83 11.17 2.95
CA GLY A 78 -5.70 11.91 2.04
C GLY A 78 -5.14 13.25 1.56
N ILE A 79 -3.83 13.43 1.60
CA ILE A 79 -3.15 14.65 1.14
C ILE A 79 -2.50 14.45 -0.22
N ASP A 80 -2.26 15.53 -0.96
CA ASP A 80 -1.48 15.47 -2.21
C ASP A 80 -0.02 15.11 -1.89
N VAL A 81 0.35 13.86 -2.17
CA VAL A 81 1.67 13.32 -1.85
C VAL A 81 2.72 13.59 -2.92
N LEU A 82 2.35 14.14 -4.09
CA LEU A 82 3.31 14.35 -5.19
C LEU A 82 4.49 15.27 -4.82
N PRO A 83 4.30 16.43 -4.14
CA PRO A 83 5.41 17.29 -3.74
C PRO A 83 6.37 16.56 -2.79
N ILE A 84 5.82 15.79 -1.86
CA ILE A 84 6.59 14.98 -0.92
C ILE A 84 7.38 13.94 -1.71
N GLN A 85 6.72 13.10 -2.52
CA GLN A 85 7.31 12.04 -3.34
C GLN A 85 8.46 12.56 -4.23
N ARG A 86 8.32 13.75 -4.83
CA ARG A 86 9.40 14.40 -5.60
C ARG A 86 10.57 14.84 -4.74
N ALA A 87 10.32 15.41 -3.56
CA ALA A 87 11.38 15.77 -2.62
C ALA A 87 12.16 14.52 -2.19
N ILE A 88 11.46 13.39 -1.99
CA ILE A 88 12.09 12.09 -1.70
C ILE A 88 13.03 11.67 -2.79
N HIS A 89 12.50 11.62 -4.02
CA HIS A 89 13.25 11.19 -5.17
C HIS A 89 14.50 12.05 -5.32
N ARG A 90 14.35 13.38 -5.28
CA ARG A 90 15.48 14.31 -5.40
C ARG A 90 16.56 14.01 -4.37
N LEU A 91 16.18 13.77 -3.13
CA LEU A 91 17.17 13.49 -2.12
C LEU A 91 17.83 12.12 -2.30
N ARG A 92 17.06 11.07 -2.65
CA ARG A 92 17.64 9.76 -2.98
C ARG A 92 18.68 9.89 -4.11
N SER A 93 18.41 10.69 -5.13
CA SER A 93 19.38 10.97 -6.21
C SER A 93 20.62 11.72 -5.72
N LEU A 94 20.48 12.65 -4.76
CA LEU A 94 21.61 13.39 -4.20
C LEU A 94 22.51 12.48 -3.35
N VAL A 95 21.92 11.58 -2.58
CA VAL A 95 22.68 10.75 -1.65
C VAL A 95 23.18 9.45 -2.29
N TYR A 96 22.47 8.95 -3.30
CA TYR A 96 22.94 7.87 -4.16
C TYR A 96 23.01 8.32 -5.63
N PRO A 97 24.09 9.02 -6.02
CA PRO A 97 24.27 9.43 -7.40
C PRO A 97 24.21 8.27 -8.40
N SER A 98 24.61 7.06 -7.98
CA SER A 98 24.52 5.83 -8.79
C SER A 98 23.08 5.45 -9.18
N LEU A 99 22.06 5.84 -8.42
CA LEU A 99 20.66 5.62 -8.76
C LEU A 99 20.20 6.45 -9.96
N SER A 100 20.90 7.54 -10.26
CA SER A 100 20.63 8.39 -11.43
C SER A 100 21.57 8.08 -12.60
N SER A 101 22.32 6.97 -12.52
CA SER A 101 23.20 6.54 -13.61
C SER A 101 22.40 6.29 -14.90
N SER A 102 22.74 7.08 -15.91
CA SER A 102 22.15 7.07 -17.25
C SER A 102 22.31 5.69 -17.88
N PHE A 103 21.28 4.87 -17.80
CA PHE A 103 20.98 4.00 -18.92
C PHE A 103 20.32 4.93 -19.94
N GLU A 104 21.00 5.22 -21.05
CA GLU A 104 20.35 5.93 -22.15
C GLU A 104 19.28 4.98 -22.71
N PRO A 105 17.98 5.28 -22.50
CA PRO A 105 16.96 4.48 -23.15
C PRO A 105 17.17 4.63 -24.66
N GLN A 106 17.20 3.51 -25.38
CA GLN A 106 16.97 3.57 -26.81
C GLN A 106 15.66 4.32 -27.05
N ASN A 107 15.60 5.15 -28.10
CA ASN A 107 14.42 5.97 -28.36
C ASN A 107 13.18 5.06 -28.39
N PRO A 108 12.10 5.36 -27.64
CA PRO A 108 10.90 4.52 -27.63
C PRO A 108 10.41 4.21 -29.06
N GLY A 109 10.48 5.20 -29.97
CA GLY A 109 10.13 5.04 -31.38
C GLY A 109 10.96 3.99 -32.15
N GLU A 110 12.21 3.75 -31.76
CA GLU A 110 13.08 2.73 -32.36
C GLU A 110 12.81 1.32 -31.78
N ILE A 111 12.35 1.22 -30.53
CA ILE A 111 12.03 -0.07 -29.89
C ILE A 111 10.76 -0.71 -30.49
N TRP A 112 9.82 0.13 -30.94
CA TRP A 112 8.57 -0.34 -31.53
C TRP A 112 8.68 -0.61 -33.04
N SER A 113 9.74 -0.17 -33.71
CA SER A 113 9.90 -0.29 -35.17
C SER A 113 10.45 -1.64 -35.67
N ASP A 114 11.12 -2.42 -34.82
CA ASP A 114 11.98 -3.51 -35.33
C ASP A 114 11.33 -4.88 -35.55
N ASP A 115 10.13 -5.15 -35.04
CA ASP A 115 9.33 -6.30 -35.50
C ASP A 115 7.91 -6.21 -34.91
N ALA A 116 6.91 -5.90 -35.73
CA ALA A 116 5.52 -5.88 -35.28
C ALA A 116 5.04 -7.27 -34.81
N HIS A 117 5.76 -8.34 -35.17
CA HIS A 117 5.39 -9.72 -34.89
C HIS A 117 6.12 -10.35 -33.70
N ARG A 118 7.14 -9.69 -33.11
CA ARG A 118 7.83 -10.25 -31.93
C ARG A 118 6.98 -10.11 -30.66
N ARG A 119 6.98 -11.16 -29.83
CA ARG A 119 6.45 -11.11 -28.46
C ARG A 119 7.21 -10.08 -27.64
N ARG A 120 6.52 -9.17 -26.97
CA ARG A 120 7.12 -8.17 -26.09
C ARG A 120 7.45 -8.80 -24.74
N ARG A 121 8.67 -8.61 -24.24
CA ARG A 121 9.11 -9.10 -22.92
C ARG A 121 8.62 -8.16 -21.83
N VAL A 122 7.62 -8.61 -21.07
CA VAL A 122 6.98 -7.85 -19.99
C VAL A 122 7.38 -8.47 -18.66
N ALA A 123 8.05 -7.68 -17.82
CA ALA A 123 8.47 -8.09 -16.50
C ALA A 123 7.56 -7.54 -15.41
N PHE A 124 7.19 -8.36 -14.43
CA PHE A 124 6.64 -7.91 -13.15
C PHE A 124 7.70 -8.07 -12.06
N ILE A 125 8.02 -6.98 -11.35
CA ILE A 125 9.07 -6.95 -10.32
C ILE A 125 8.45 -6.64 -8.96
N SER A 126 8.46 -7.58 -8.02
CA SER A 126 7.96 -7.32 -6.65
C SER A 126 8.36 -8.41 -5.64
N SER A 127 8.45 -8.01 -4.37
CA SER A 127 8.52 -8.89 -3.19
C SER A 127 7.16 -9.52 -2.82
N TRP A 128 6.05 -9.00 -3.36
CA TRP A 128 4.70 -9.28 -2.87
C TRP A 128 3.82 -10.13 -3.79
N LEU A 129 4.41 -10.79 -4.79
CA LEU A 129 3.74 -11.77 -5.68
C LEU A 129 3.57 -13.12 -4.96
N ARG A 130 2.75 -13.08 -3.91
CA ARG A 130 2.55 -14.14 -2.93
C ARG A 130 1.15 -14.04 -2.31
N ALA A 131 0.85 -14.73 -1.22
CA ALA A 131 -0.41 -14.64 -0.46
C ALA A 131 -0.58 -13.28 0.26
N HIS A 132 -0.53 -12.21 -0.53
CA HIS A 132 -0.62 -10.80 -0.21
C HIS A 132 -1.60 -10.13 -1.18
N SER A 133 -2.06 -8.91 -0.87
CA SER A 133 -3.01 -8.19 -1.72
C SER A 133 -2.53 -8.05 -3.17
N VAL A 134 -1.26 -7.71 -3.36
CA VAL A 134 -0.60 -7.57 -4.66
C VAL A 134 -0.69 -8.86 -5.47
N GLY A 135 -0.28 -10.00 -4.90
CA GLY A 135 -0.36 -11.29 -5.58
C GLY A 135 -1.79 -11.68 -5.94
N LYS A 136 -2.75 -11.53 -5.01
CA LYS A 136 -4.17 -11.83 -5.25
C LYS A 136 -4.80 -10.97 -6.34
N LEU A 137 -4.38 -9.71 -6.49
CA LEU A 137 -4.90 -8.78 -7.50
C LEU A 137 -4.32 -9.02 -8.91
N LEU A 138 -3.09 -9.52 -9.00
CA LEU A 138 -2.36 -9.63 -10.26
C LEU A 138 -2.18 -11.06 -10.78
N LEU A 139 -2.41 -12.09 -9.97
CA LEU A 139 -2.24 -13.47 -10.43
C LEU A 139 -3.12 -13.75 -11.66
N GLY A 140 -4.40 -13.38 -11.60
CA GLY A 140 -5.30 -13.53 -12.74
C GLY A 140 -4.87 -12.71 -13.95
N VAL A 141 -4.27 -11.52 -13.76
CA VAL A 141 -3.74 -10.70 -14.86
C VAL A 141 -2.62 -11.45 -15.56
N VAL A 142 -1.64 -11.95 -14.80
CA VAL A 142 -0.51 -12.71 -15.34
C VAL A 142 -0.99 -13.99 -16.04
N GLN A 143 -1.99 -14.69 -15.49
CA GLN A 143 -2.60 -15.87 -16.11
C GLN A 143 -3.24 -15.60 -17.46
N ASN A 144 -3.86 -14.43 -17.64
CA ASN A 144 -4.68 -14.14 -18.82
C ASN A 144 -4.00 -13.23 -19.85
N LEU A 145 -2.77 -12.76 -19.60
CA LEU A 145 -2.01 -12.00 -20.59
C LEU A 145 -1.79 -12.82 -21.86
N ASP A 146 -2.13 -12.24 -23.01
CA ASP A 146 -2.04 -12.87 -24.33
C ASP A 146 -0.59 -13.27 -24.66
N ARG A 147 -0.28 -14.57 -24.52
CA ARG A 147 1.06 -15.11 -24.76
C ARG A 147 1.48 -15.08 -26.23
N ALA A 148 0.56 -14.87 -27.18
CA ALA A 148 0.93 -14.62 -28.57
C ALA A 148 1.56 -13.22 -28.74
N LYS A 149 1.28 -12.28 -27.83
CA LYS A 149 1.80 -10.90 -27.85
C LYS A 149 2.88 -10.64 -26.82
N PHE A 150 2.83 -11.33 -25.68
CA PHE A 150 3.69 -11.04 -24.54
C PHE A 150 4.46 -12.28 -24.08
N HIS A 151 5.74 -12.09 -23.77
CA HIS A 151 6.57 -13.02 -23.02
C HIS A 151 6.67 -12.49 -21.59
N VAL A 152 6.06 -13.19 -20.65
CA VAL A 152 5.84 -12.70 -19.29
C VAL A 152 6.89 -13.25 -18.35
N VAL A 153 7.66 -12.36 -17.75
CA VAL A 153 8.73 -12.68 -16.81
C VAL A 153 8.35 -12.17 -15.42
N ILE A 154 8.55 -12.99 -14.40
CA ILE A 154 8.42 -12.58 -13.01
C ILE A 154 9.82 -12.46 -12.40
N TYR A 155 10.11 -11.28 -11.84
CA TYR A 155 11.29 -11.05 -11.01
C TYR A 155 10.86 -10.94 -9.55
N HIS A 156 11.07 -12.01 -8.80
CA HIS A 156 10.71 -12.07 -7.39
C HIS A 156 11.87 -11.59 -6.52
N CYS A 157 11.62 -10.60 -5.67
CA CYS A 157 12.65 -9.97 -4.85
C CYS A 157 12.74 -10.69 -3.50
N VAL A 158 13.89 -11.33 -3.19
CA VAL A 158 13.99 -12.26 -2.04
C VAL A 158 14.84 -11.75 -0.87
N HIS A 159 15.09 -10.44 -0.81
CA HIS A 159 15.97 -9.82 0.19
C HIS A 159 15.44 -9.81 1.63
N PHE A 160 14.14 -10.09 1.84
CA PHE A 160 13.56 -10.27 3.18
C PHE A 160 12.46 -11.32 3.25
N LEU A 161 11.90 -11.74 2.10
CA LEU A 161 10.91 -12.81 2.00
C LEU A 161 11.44 -13.87 1.03
N ARG A 162 11.77 -15.05 1.55
CA ARG A 162 12.36 -16.15 0.77
C ARG A 162 11.43 -17.35 0.61
N ASP A 163 10.45 -17.48 1.49
CA ASP A 163 9.52 -18.60 1.47
C ASP A 163 8.48 -18.42 0.35
N ALA A 164 8.27 -19.47 -0.44
CA ALA A 164 7.20 -19.51 -1.42
C ALA A 164 5.90 -20.02 -0.79
N ASP A 165 4.79 -19.37 -1.11
CA ASP A 165 3.44 -19.85 -0.78
C ASP A 165 2.69 -20.28 -2.05
N GLU A 166 1.45 -20.75 -1.87
CA GLU A 166 0.58 -21.23 -2.95
C GLU A 166 0.48 -20.24 -4.11
N ILE A 167 0.39 -18.93 -3.83
CA ILE A 167 0.27 -17.90 -4.87
C ILE A 167 1.62 -17.69 -5.58
N THR A 168 2.73 -17.70 -4.85
CA THR A 168 4.06 -17.63 -5.45
C THR A 168 4.33 -18.81 -6.38
N GLU A 169 3.95 -20.02 -5.98
CA GLU A 169 4.06 -21.22 -6.83
C GLU A 169 3.18 -21.13 -8.08
N LEU A 170 1.98 -20.54 -7.98
CA LEU A 170 1.13 -20.28 -9.14
C LEU A 170 1.76 -19.25 -10.11
N PHE A 171 2.42 -18.21 -9.61
CA PHE A 171 3.21 -17.30 -10.46
C PHE A 171 4.34 -18.03 -11.18
N LYS A 172 5.11 -18.88 -10.46
CA LYS A 172 6.18 -19.70 -11.04
C LYS A 172 5.69 -20.59 -12.18
N HIS A 173 4.51 -21.19 -12.03
CA HIS A 173 3.93 -22.09 -13.03
C HIS A 173 3.31 -21.35 -14.22
N THR A 174 2.84 -20.13 -14.02
CA THR A 174 2.07 -19.36 -15.03
C THR A 174 2.96 -18.47 -15.91
N ALA A 175 4.05 -17.95 -15.34
CA ALA A 175 4.98 -17.09 -16.08
C ALA A 175 5.77 -17.89 -17.12
N ASP A 176 6.19 -17.23 -18.20
CA ASP A 176 7.12 -17.85 -19.15
C ASP A 176 8.52 -18.02 -18.52
N GLU A 177 8.90 -17.11 -17.62
CA GLU A 177 10.14 -17.15 -16.84
C GLU A 177 9.88 -16.65 -15.40
N PHE A 178 10.49 -17.28 -14.41
CA PHE A 178 10.49 -16.82 -13.02
C PHE A 178 11.93 -16.76 -12.51
N VAL A 179 12.36 -15.58 -12.06
CA VAL A 179 13.73 -15.30 -11.64
C VAL A 179 13.71 -14.67 -10.26
N GLU A 180 14.47 -15.22 -9.33
CA GLU A 180 14.70 -14.59 -8.03
C GLU A 180 15.83 -13.56 -8.15
N LEU A 181 15.56 -12.32 -7.75
CA LEU A 181 16.57 -11.27 -7.74
C LEU A 181 17.41 -11.34 -6.46
N PRO A 182 18.76 -11.27 -6.57
CA PRO A 182 19.64 -11.32 -5.42
C PRO A 182 19.47 -10.09 -4.53
N GLU A 183 19.88 -10.19 -3.26
CA GLU A 183 19.78 -9.07 -2.31
C GLU A 183 20.69 -7.90 -2.71
N ASN A 184 21.82 -8.19 -3.36
CA ASN A 184 22.70 -7.16 -3.88
C ASN A 184 22.04 -6.43 -5.06
N GLN A 185 21.72 -5.15 -4.85
CA GLN A 185 20.98 -4.35 -5.81
C GLN A 185 21.75 -4.09 -7.10
N ASP A 186 23.07 -3.90 -7.06
CA ASP A 186 23.88 -3.72 -8.27
C ASP A 186 23.82 -4.96 -9.16
N THR A 187 23.95 -6.15 -8.58
CA THR A 187 23.79 -7.42 -9.30
C THR A 187 22.39 -7.57 -9.87
N ALA A 188 21.34 -7.23 -9.10
CA ALA A 188 19.96 -7.29 -9.56
C ALA A 188 19.72 -6.36 -10.77
N VAL A 189 20.27 -5.14 -10.74
CA VAL A 189 20.19 -4.18 -11.85
C VAL A 189 20.91 -4.72 -13.10
N GLN A 190 22.08 -5.35 -12.93
CA GLN A 190 22.81 -5.97 -14.05
C GLN A 190 22.01 -7.09 -14.70
N ILE A 191 21.39 -7.97 -13.91
CA ILE A 191 20.50 -9.04 -14.39
C ILE A 191 19.35 -8.45 -15.22
N LEU A 192 18.67 -7.43 -14.69
CA LEU A 192 17.54 -6.81 -15.36
C LEU A 192 17.94 -6.11 -16.67
N ARG A 193 19.08 -5.41 -16.70
CA ARG A 193 19.60 -4.76 -17.91
C ARG A 193 20.02 -5.75 -18.99
N GLN A 194 20.47 -6.95 -18.61
CA GLN A 194 20.83 -8.03 -19.54
C GLN A 194 19.62 -8.82 -20.04
N ALA A 195 18.43 -8.65 -19.43
CA ALA A 195 17.24 -9.40 -19.77
C ALA A 195 16.48 -8.89 -21.01
N HIS A 196 16.93 -7.78 -21.61
CA HIS A 196 16.35 -7.15 -22.80
C HIS A 196 14.82 -6.96 -22.68
N LEU A 197 14.39 -6.43 -21.54
CA LEU A 197 12.98 -6.20 -21.22
C LEU A 197 12.44 -5.02 -22.03
N ASP A 198 11.23 -5.18 -22.58
CA ASP A 198 10.54 -4.11 -23.29
C ASP A 198 9.73 -3.23 -22.32
N ILE A 199 9.09 -3.89 -21.35
CA ILE A 199 8.20 -3.27 -20.38
C ILE A 199 8.50 -3.85 -19.00
N VAL A 200 8.66 -2.98 -18.01
CA VAL A 200 8.69 -3.36 -16.59
C VAL A 200 7.45 -2.80 -15.91
N ILE A 201 6.78 -3.63 -15.14
CA ILE A 201 5.66 -3.28 -14.28
C ILE A 201 6.12 -3.53 -12.84
N PHE A 202 6.08 -2.49 -12.02
CA PHE A 202 6.15 -2.57 -10.57
C PHE A 202 4.71 -2.63 -10.03
N PRO A 203 4.23 -3.81 -9.59
CA PRO A 203 2.91 -3.98 -9.00
C PRO A 203 2.59 -3.03 -7.86
N GLU A 204 3.61 -2.66 -7.10
CA GLU A 204 3.57 -1.70 -6.02
C GLU A 204 4.93 -1.01 -5.97
N LEU A 205 4.94 0.22 -5.46
CA LEU A 205 6.14 0.91 -5.03
C LEU A 205 5.78 1.66 -3.75
N GLY A 206 6.60 1.48 -2.71
CA GLY A 206 6.43 2.16 -1.43
C GLY A 206 6.18 1.22 -0.25
N MET A 207 5.90 -0.07 -0.44
CA MET A 207 5.83 -1.03 0.67
C MET A 207 7.19 -1.65 1.00
N ASP A 208 8.12 -1.55 0.07
CA ASP A 208 9.45 -2.15 0.12
C ASP A 208 10.49 -1.14 -0.40
N GLU A 209 11.43 -0.74 0.46
CA GLU A 209 12.44 0.27 0.09
C GLU A 209 13.41 -0.27 -0.97
N TRP A 210 13.67 -1.58 -1.01
CA TRP A 210 14.58 -2.17 -1.97
C TRP A 210 14.04 -2.07 -3.40
N THR A 211 12.75 -2.37 -3.61
CA THR A 211 12.08 -2.19 -4.92
C THR A 211 11.94 -0.71 -5.28
N VAL A 212 11.70 0.16 -4.30
CA VAL A 212 11.68 1.62 -4.52
C VAL A 212 13.03 2.12 -5.01
N LEU A 213 14.14 1.73 -4.38
CA LEU A 213 15.48 2.10 -4.84
C LEU A 213 15.79 1.47 -6.21
N LEU A 214 15.40 0.22 -6.44
CA LEU A 214 15.56 -0.45 -7.73
C LEU A 214 14.86 0.32 -8.85
N SER A 215 13.65 0.85 -8.58
CA SER A 215 12.86 1.60 -9.55
C SER A 215 13.52 2.91 -10.03
N HIS A 216 14.56 3.39 -9.34
CA HIS A 216 15.34 4.55 -9.80
C HIS A 216 16.29 4.17 -10.96
N HIS A 217 16.56 2.89 -11.16
CA HIS A 217 17.28 2.44 -12.33
C HIS A 217 16.32 2.27 -13.50
N ARG A 218 16.67 2.85 -14.65
CA ARG A 218 16.07 2.46 -15.92
C ARG A 218 16.63 1.09 -16.32
N VAL A 219 15.76 0.09 -16.34
CA VAL A 219 16.05 -1.31 -16.69
C VAL A 219 15.23 -1.82 -17.87
N ALA A 220 14.21 -1.06 -18.30
CA ALA A 220 13.47 -1.26 -19.54
C ALA A 220 13.11 0.10 -20.15
N PRO A 221 12.86 0.19 -21.46
CA PRO A 221 12.46 1.44 -22.09
C PRO A 221 11.12 2.01 -21.61
N VAL A 222 10.21 1.13 -21.18
CA VAL A 222 8.94 1.50 -20.55
C VAL A 222 8.89 0.92 -19.15
N GLN A 223 8.71 1.78 -18.16
CA GLN A 223 8.51 1.38 -16.77
C GLN A 223 7.18 1.91 -16.25
N CYS A 224 6.43 1.03 -15.61
CA CYS A 224 5.08 1.31 -15.14
C CYS A 224 4.99 1.00 -13.64
N ALA A 225 4.21 1.80 -12.91
CA ALA A 225 3.73 1.48 -11.58
C ALA A 225 2.24 1.06 -11.62
N PHE A 226 1.82 0.29 -10.62
CA PHE A 226 0.47 -0.27 -10.50
C PHE A 226 -0.15 -0.01 -9.11
N TRP A 227 -1.42 -0.36 -8.94
CA TRP A 227 -2.27 -0.06 -7.76
C TRP A 227 -1.94 -0.79 -6.45
N GLY A 228 -0.88 -1.60 -6.40
CA GLY A 228 -0.55 -2.31 -5.16
C GLY A 228 -0.28 -1.35 -4.00
N HIS A 229 0.32 -0.19 -4.27
CA HIS A 229 0.25 1.00 -3.42
C HIS A 229 -0.31 2.18 -4.26
N PRO A 230 -1.54 2.64 -4.00
CA PRO A 230 -2.26 3.51 -4.95
C PRO A 230 -1.93 5.00 -4.78
N ILE A 231 -0.65 5.34 -4.81
CA ILE A 231 -0.16 6.73 -4.83
C ILE A 231 0.89 6.91 -5.92
N THR A 232 1.16 8.15 -6.31
CA THR A 232 2.25 8.47 -7.23
C THR A 232 3.61 8.12 -6.63
N THR A 233 4.55 7.72 -7.47
CA THR A 233 5.92 7.39 -7.06
C THR A 233 6.80 8.62 -6.91
N GLY A 234 6.43 9.74 -7.56
CA GLY A 234 7.31 10.91 -7.72
C GLY A 234 8.61 10.63 -8.47
N ASN A 235 8.78 9.43 -9.03
CA ASN A 235 10.02 8.97 -9.65
C ASN A 235 9.94 9.20 -11.18
N PRO A 236 10.81 10.07 -11.76
CA PRO A 236 10.84 10.36 -13.20
C PRO A 236 11.26 9.16 -14.06
N GLN A 237 11.72 8.07 -13.46
CA GLN A 237 12.06 6.83 -14.17
C GLN A 237 10.84 5.91 -14.37
N ILE A 238 9.69 6.24 -13.78
CA ILE A 238 8.41 5.56 -14.01
C ILE A 238 7.59 6.40 -14.99
N ASP A 239 7.32 5.85 -16.17
CA ASP A 239 6.65 6.55 -17.26
C ASP A 239 5.14 6.56 -17.07
N TYR A 240 4.58 5.43 -16.63
CA TYR A 240 3.12 5.24 -16.55
C TYR A 240 2.66 4.75 -15.19
N PHE A 241 1.48 5.23 -14.78
CA PHE A 241 0.73 4.64 -13.68
C PHE A 241 -0.53 3.98 -14.26
N LEU A 242 -0.56 2.64 -14.25
CA LEU A 242 -1.64 1.87 -14.85
C LEU A 242 -2.83 1.83 -13.90
N SER A 243 -4.05 2.07 -14.38
CA SER A 243 -5.27 2.23 -13.57
C SER A 243 -6.56 1.86 -14.30
N SER A 244 -7.71 2.02 -13.63
CA SER A 244 -9.05 1.78 -14.14
C SER A 244 -9.85 3.07 -14.22
N GLU A 245 -10.71 3.19 -15.23
CA GLU A 245 -11.74 4.22 -15.27
C GLU A 245 -12.73 4.16 -14.10
N HIS A 246 -12.93 2.98 -13.49
CA HIS A 246 -13.80 2.81 -12.33
C HIS A 246 -13.20 3.34 -11.03
N PHE A 247 -11.89 3.59 -10.99
CA PHE A 247 -11.25 4.20 -9.83
C PHE A 247 -11.29 5.74 -9.92
N VAL A 248 -11.87 6.32 -10.97
CA VAL A 248 -12.12 7.77 -11.10
C VAL A 248 -13.50 8.07 -10.50
N SER A 249 -13.59 8.96 -9.50
CA SER A 249 -14.88 9.40 -8.94
C SER A 249 -15.08 10.90 -9.15
N GLU A 250 -16.30 11.27 -9.57
CA GLU A 250 -16.76 12.65 -9.73
C GLU A 250 -17.49 13.18 -8.48
N GLN A 251 -17.77 12.34 -7.48
CA GLN A 251 -18.72 12.63 -6.39
C GLN A 251 -18.11 13.18 -5.10
N PHE A 252 -16.80 13.05 -4.90
CA PHE A 252 -16.13 13.45 -3.65
C PHE A 252 -15.48 14.83 -3.71
N ASP A 253 -15.86 15.66 -4.68
CA ASP A 253 -15.38 17.03 -4.83
C ASP A 253 -16.51 18.00 -5.14
N GLU A 254 -16.41 19.21 -4.60
CA GLU A 254 -17.27 20.31 -5.02
C GLU A 254 -17.07 20.58 -6.52
N PRO A 255 -18.13 20.53 -7.34
CA PRO A 255 -18.02 20.84 -8.75
C PRO A 255 -17.74 22.33 -8.91
N THR A 256 -16.56 22.67 -9.46
CA THR A 256 -16.37 23.97 -10.10
C THR A 256 -16.14 23.76 -11.59
N GLU A 257 -16.72 24.65 -12.40
CA GLU A 257 -16.86 24.59 -13.87
C GLU A 257 -15.52 24.42 -14.65
N SER A 258 -14.37 24.45 -13.96
CA SER A 258 -13.03 24.43 -14.56
C SER A 258 -12.16 23.23 -14.18
N THR A 259 -12.69 22.18 -13.51
CA THR A 259 -11.83 21.12 -12.92
C THR A 259 -11.84 19.81 -13.73
N PRO A 260 -10.69 19.28 -14.19
CA PRO A 260 -10.63 17.98 -14.87
C PRO A 260 -10.85 16.79 -13.92
N ARG A 261 -11.41 15.70 -14.45
CA ARG A 261 -11.70 14.39 -13.78
C ARG A 261 -10.60 13.92 -12.80
N LYS A 262 -11.00 13.45 -11.60
CA LYS A 262 -10.10 12.94 -10.53
C LYS A 262 -10.08 11.42 -10.41
N LEU A 263 -8.89 10.86 -10.20
CA LEU A 263 -8.61 9.45 -9.92
C LEU A 263 -8.67 9.23 -8.38
N SER A 264 -9.69 8.53 -7.87
CA SER A 264 -9.77 8.03 -6.49
C SER A 264 -9.40 9.05 -5.40
N GLY A 265 -9.96 10.25 -5.44
CA GLY A 265 -9.67 11.35 -4.51
C GLY A 265 -8.46 12.22 -4.87
N PHE A 266 -7.67 11.85 -5.88
CA PHE A 266 -6.50 12.58 -6.37
C PHE A 266 -6.74 13.14 -7.78
N ARG A 267 -6.28 14.36 -8.06
CA ARG A 267 -6.36 14.92 -9.42
C ARG A 267 -5.40 14.13 -10.32
N ARG A 268 -5.65 14.05 -11.64
CA ARG A 268 -4.62 13.57 -12.58
C ARG A 268 -3.29 14.35 -12.42
N SER A 269 -3.36 15.61 -12.01
CA SER A 269 -2.20 16.45 -11.69
C SER A 269 -1.43 16.04 -10.43
N SER A 270 -1.96 15.12 -9.62
CA SER A 270 -1.32 14.58 -8.42
C SER A 270 -0.47 13.34 -8.70
N PHE A 271 -0.30 12.96 -9.97
CA PHE A 271 0.64 11.92 -10.40
C PHE A 271 1.77 12.53 -11.24
N SER A 272 3.01 12.12 -10.99
CA SER A 272 4.15 12.43 -11.85
C SER A 272 4.13 11.65 -13.16
N GLU A 273 3.58 10.45 -13.13
CA GLU A 273 3.49 9.51 -14.22
C GLU A 273 2.32 9.85 -15.16
N GLN A 274 2.39 9.43 -16.42
CA GLN A 274 1.22 9.44 -17.27
C GLN A 274 0.24 8.34 -16.80
N VAL A 275 -0.94 8.76 -16.33
CA VAL A 275 -1.97 7.82 -15.88
C VAL A 275 -2.66 7.16 -17.08
N VAL A 276 -2.64 5.83 -17.13
CA VAL A 276 -3.30 5.02 -18.17
C VAL A 276 -4.55 4.37 -17.58
N LEU A 277 -5.73 4.66 -18.14
CA LEU A 277 -7.01 4.12 -17.67
C LEU A 277 -7.48 2.98 -18.56
N PHE A 278 -7.58 1.78 -17.98
CA PHE A 278 -8.23 0.62 -18.58
C PHE A 278 -9.74 0.70 -18.38
N ARG A 279 -10.50 0.14 -19.33
CA ARG A 279 -11.96 0.07 -19.28
C ARG A 279 -12.51 -0.86 -18.19
N GLY A 280 -11.72 -1.86 -17.78
CA GLY A 280 -12.05 -2.73 -16.65
C GLY A 280 -11.31 -2.32 -15.39
N LEU A 281 -11.42 -3.11 -14.31
CA LEU A 281 -10.73 -2.86 -13.03
C LEU A 281 -9.20 -2.88 -13.12
N SER A 282 -8.62 -3.19 -14.27
CA SER A 282 -7.18 -3.41 -14.52
C SER A 282 -6.55 -4.58 -13.75
N THR A 283 -7.27 -5.16 -12.79
CA THR A 283 -6.91 -6.35 -12.00
C THR A 283 -7.85 -7.52 -12.31
N ILE A 284 -7.39 -8.74 -12.04
CA ILE A 284 -8.22 -9.95 -12.05
C ILE A 284 -7.98 -10.63 -10.72
N PHE A 285 -8.94 -10.45 -9.81
CA PHE A 285 -8.84 -10.95 -8.45
C PHE A 285 -8.92 -12.47 -8.44
N THR A 286 -8.02 -13.12 -7.71
CA THR A 286 -8.20 -14.54 -7.38
C THR A 286 -9.54 -14.70 -6.66
N GLU A 287 -10.39 -15.59 -7.15
CA GLU A 287 -11.71 -15.81 -6.56
C GLU A 287 -11.59 -16.03 -5.04
N PRO A 288 -12.26 -15.22 -4.20
CA PRO A 288 -12.21 -15.40 -2.76
C PRO A 288 -12.70 -16.81 -2.40
N LYS A 289 -12.11 -17.40 -1.35
CA LYS A 289 -12.54 -18.71 -0.88
C LYS A 289 -13.98 -18.60 -0.36
N THR A 290 -14.85 -19.53 -0.76
CA THR A 290 -16.19 -19.64 -0.19
C THR A 290 -16.14 -19.84 1.32
N LEU A 291 -17.24 -19.52 2.02
CA LEU A 291 -17.33 -19.70 3.47
C LEU A 291 -17.03 -21.15 3.87
N ALA A 292 -15.94 -21.36 4.61
CA ALA A 292 -15.52 -22.67 5.08
C ALA A 292 -16.55 -23.30 6.02
N ALA A 293 -16.62 -24.63 6.07
CA ALA A 293 -17.56 -25.34 6.93
C ALA A 293 -17.38 -24.96 8.41
N GLU A 294 -16.14 -24.87 8.86
CA GLU A 294 -15.77 -24.42 10.21
C GLU A 294 -16.22 -22.98 10.50
N SER A 295 -16.26 -22.09 9.49
CA SER A 295 -16.75 -20.72 9.65
C SER A 295 -18.26 -20.66 9.92
N ARG A 296 -19.05 -21.64 9.45
CA ARG A 296 -20.52 -21.67 9.60
C ARG A 296 -20.96 -21.93 11.04
N GLU A 297 -20.13 -22.59 11.83
CA GLU A 297 -20.40 -22.89 13.24
C GLU A 297 -19.99 -21.74 14.18
N ILE A 298 -19.31 -20.72 13.65
CA ILE A 298 -18.82 -19.59 14.43
C ILE A 298 -19.96 -18.59 14.64
N THR A 299 -20.27 -18.32 15.91
CA THR A 299 -21.34 -17.41 16.32
C THR A 299 -20.77 -16.12 16.88
N ARG A 300 -21.61 -15.08 16.99
CA ARG A 300 -21.24 -13.81 17.66
C ARG A 300 -20.68 -14.06 19.06
N SER A 301 -21.30 -14.95 19.83
CA SER A 301 -20.84 -15.28 21.20
C SER A 301 -19.44 -15.88 21.23
N ARG A 302 -19.07 -16.72 20.24
CA ARG A 302 -17.72 -17.30 20.13
C ARG A 302 -16.67 -16.22 19.89
N LEU A 303 -17.03 -15.14 19.17
CA LEU A 303 -16.17 -13.98 18.93
C LEU A 303 -16.30 -12.90 20.03
N PHE A 304 -16.98 -13.21 21.15
CA PHE A 304 -17.24 -12.27 22.24
C PHE A 304 -18.03 -11.02 21.80
N LEU A 305 -18.83 -11.15 20.76
CA LEU A 305 -19.68 -10.10 20.20
C LEU A 305 -21.12 -10.22 20.73
N PRO A 306 -21.81 -9.07 20.95
CA PRO A 306 -23.18 -9.08 21.43
C PRO A 306 -24.16 -9.61 20.39
N THR A 307 -25.11 -10.44 20.84
CA THR A 307 -26.13 -11.06 19.98
C THR A 307 -27.36 -10.19 19.75
N ASN A 308 -27.64 -9.20 20.61
CA ASN A 308 -28.82 -8.33 20.55
C ASN A 308 -28.53 -6.89 20.08
N ARG A 309 -27.42 -6.71 19.35
CA ARG A 309 -26.93 -5.43 18.84
C ARG A 309 -26.70 -5.48 17.34
N ARG A 310 -26.63 -4.31 16.70
CA ARG A 310 -26.26 -4.17 15.28
C ARG A 310 -24.76 -4.02 15.17
N LEU A 311 -24.10 -4.89 14.42
CA LEU A 311 -22.66 -4.90 14.23
C LEU A 311 -22.27 -4.13 12.97
N TYR A 312 -21.57 -3.03 13.16
CA TYR A 312 -20.92 -2.27 12.10
C TYR A 312 -19.43 -2.62 12.11
N VAL A 313 -19.01 -3.52 11.22
CA VAL A 313 -17.65 -4.07 11.19
C VAL A 313 -16.81 -3.28 10.20
N CYS A 314 -15.67 -2.73 10.63
CA CYS A 314 -14.66 -2.17 9.74
C CYS A 314 -13.44 -3.11 9.71
N PRO A 315 -13.34 -4.02 8.72
CA PRO A 315 -12.33 -5.06 8.67
C PRO A 315 -11.00 -4.57 8.08
N GLN A 316 -10.53 -3.40 8.52
CA GLN A 316 -9.38 -2.72 7.95
C GLN A 316 -8.28 -2.48 8.98
N THR A 317 -7.03 -2.41 8.51
CA THR A 317 -5.86 -2.08 9.33
C THR A 317 -5.96 -0.68 9.91
N LEU A 318 -5.52 -0.51 11.17
CA LEU A 318 -5.69 0.76 11.91
C LEU A 318 -5.06 1.99 11.25
N MET A 319 -4.03 1.82 10.41
CA MET A 319 -3.43 2.93 9.63
C MET A 319 -4.42 3.62 8.67
N LYS A 320 -5.53 2.95 8.30
CA LYS A 320 -6.60 3.51 7.47
C LYS A 320 -7.63 4.32 8.26
N LEU A 321 -7.57 4.30 9.60
CA LEU A 321 -8.55 4.97 10.47
C LEU A 321 -8.18 6.45 10.61
N HIS A 322 -8.37 7.18 9.52
CA HIS A 322 -8.14 8.60 9.42
C HIS A 322 -9.12 9.41 10.30
N PRO A 323 -8.72 10.55 10.91
CA PRO A 323 -9.62 11.36 11.74
C PRO A 323 -10.93 11.77 11.05
N ALA A 324 -10.93 12.01 9.74
CA ALA A 324 -12.15 12.33 8.99
C ALA A 324 -13.21 11.20 9.03
N PHE A 325 -12.78 9.95 9.18
CA PHE A 325 -13.71 8.81 9.29
C PHE A 325 -14.45 8.78 10.63
N ASP A 326 -13.90 9.44 11.66
CA ASP A 326 -14.50 9.46 13.00
C ASP A 326 -15.91 10.07 12.99
N ASP A 327 -16.20 10.98 12.06
CA ASP A 327 -17.50 11.62 11.94
C ASP A 327 -18.57 10.66 11.44
N ALA A 328 -18.22 9.75 10.52
CA ALA A 328 -19.10 8.67 10.10
C ALA A 328 -19.38 7.72 11.27
N LEU A 329 -18.34 7.34 12.03
CA LEU A 329 -18.48 6.47 13.20
C LEU A 329 -19.34 7.11 14.30
N ALA A 330 -19.09 8.38 14.63
CA ALA A 330 -19.88 9.14 15.60
C ALA A 330 -21.33 9.31 15.13
N GLY A 331 -21.53 9.56 13.84
CA GLY A 331 -22.83 9.67 13.19
C GLY A 331 -23.64 8.38 13.28
N THR A 332 -23.00 7.22 13.10
CA THR A 332 -23.62 5.90 13.27
C THR A 332 -24.00 5.66 14.72
N LEU A 333 -23.05 5.85 15.66
CA LEU A 333 -23.30 5.63 17.09
C LEU A 333 -24.41 6.54 17.63
N SER A 334 -24.50 7.79 17.17
CA SER A 334 -25.52 8.74 17.65
C SER A 334 -26.92 8.43 17.12
N ARG A 335 -27.05 7.89 15.91
CA ARG A 335 -28.34 7.60 15.28
C ARG A 335 -28.88 6.20 15.57
N ASP A 336 -28.00 5.26 15.88
CA ASP A 336 -28.36 3.88 16.21
C ASP A 336 -27.89 3.52 17.62
N ASP A 337 -28.83 3.47 18.57
CA ASP A 337 -28.60 3.12 19.97
C ASP A 337 -28.21 1.64 20.16
N LYS A 338 -28.47 0.80 19.16
CA LYS A 338 -28.06 -0.59 19.10
C LYS A 338 -26.74 -0.82 18.36
N ALA A 339 -26.15 0.21 17.78
CA ALA A 339 -24.87 0.07 17.07
C ALA A 339 -23.73 -0.31 18.00
N ILE A 340 -22.94 -1.28 17.54
CA ILE A 340 -21.63 -1.67 18.03
C ILE A 340 -20.69 -1.60 16.83
N ILE A 341 -19.66 -0.76 16.93
CA ILE A 341 -18.60 -0.71 15.93
C ILE A 341 -17.55 -1.76 16.30
N VAL A 342 -17.13 -2.58 15.35
CA VAL A 342 -16.11 -3.60 15.54
C VAL A 342 -14.92 -3.30 14.62
N LEU A 343 -13.75 -3.13 15.21
CA LEU A 343 -12.48 -2.92 14.55
C LEU A 343 -11.55 -4.11 14.83
N LEU A 344 -10.52 -4.31 14.01
CA LEU A 344 -9.48 -5.31 14.25
C LEU A 344 -8.12 -4.64 14.51
N ALA A 345 -7.33 -5.23 15.40
CA ALA A 345 -5.96 -4.82 15.68
C ALA A 345 -5.08 -6.05 15.91
N SER A 346 -3.84 -6.03 15.44
CA SER A 346 -2.84 -7.04 15.81
C SER A 346 -2.11 -6.65 17.10
N ASP A 347 -1.41 -7.59 17.72
CA ASP A 347 -0.55 -7.32 18.89
C ASP A 347 0.60 -6.36 18.55
N THR A 348 1.01 -6.30 17.28
CA THR A 348 1.99 -5.33 16.78
C THR A 348 1.41 -3.91 16.63
N GLN A 349 0.10 -3.73 16.77
CA GLN A 349 -0.60 -2.45 16.63
C GLN A 349 -1.16 -1.92 17.96
N LEU A 350 -0.77 -2.51 19.11
CA LEU A 350 -1.33 -2.17 20.43
C LEU A 350 -1.30 -0.67 20.74
N VAL A 351 -0.21 0.01 20.42
CA VAL A 351 -0.08 1.45 20.68
C VAL A 351 -0.91 2.28 19.70
N TRP A 352 -1.06 1.87 18.43
CA TRP A 352 -1.97 2.53 17.49
C TRP A 352 -3.42 2.37 17.97
N MET A 353 -3.78 1.17 18.44
CA MET A 353 -5.08 0.90 19.07
C MET A 353 -5.31 1.80 20.29
N GLU A 354 -4.33 1.97 21.17
CA GLU A 354 -4.50 2.82 22.35
C GLU A 354 -4.61 4.31 21.98
N LYS A 355 -3.88 4.76 20.96
CA LYS A 355 -4.05 6.11 20.38
C LYS A 355 -5.47 6.31 19.85
N LEU A 356 -6.00 5.35 19.09
CA LEU A 356 -7.40 5.39 18.62
C LEU A 356 -8.38 5.38 19.80
N ARG A 357 -8.18 4.53 20.81
CA ARG A 357 -9.03 4.51 22.02
C ARG A 357 -9.03 5.86 22.72
N ARG A 358 -7.89 6.53 22.83
CA ARG A 358 -7.81 7.88 23.40
C ARG A 358 -8.54 8.90 22.51
N ARG A 359 -8.31 8.88 21.20
CA ARG A 359 -9.01 9.74 20.23
C ARG A 359 -10.52 9.57 20.30
N PHE A 360 -11.00 8.32 20.29
CA PHE A 360 -12.41 7.97 20.38
C PHE A 360 -13.03 8.34 21.72
N ARG A 361 -12.33 8.17 22.85
CA ARG A 361 -12.81 8.65 24.16
C ARG A 361 -13.12 10.14 24.14
N LEU A 362 -12.27 10.93 23.50
CA LEU A 362 -12.46 12.37 23.36
C LEU A 362 -13.57 12.69 22.36
N ARG A 363 -13.63 11.99 21.22
CA ARG A 363 -14.57 12.29 20.12
C ARG A 363 -15.98 11.78 20.36
N PHE A 364 -16.13 10.57 20.91
CA PHE A 364 -17.40 9.87 21.06
C PHE A 364 -17.93 9.89 22.50
N GLY A 365 -17.11 10.31 23.47
CA GLY A 365 -17.49 10.38 24.88
C GLY A 365 -17.98 9.02 25.40
N PRO A 366 -19.15 8.95 26.08
CA PRO A 366 -19.70 7.70 26.61
C PRO A 366 -19.91 6.61 25.54
N ASN A 367 -20.15 7.01 24.28
CA ASN A 367 -20.39 6.07 23.18
C ASN A 367 -19.16 5.25 22.80
N THR A 368 -17.97 5.64 23.24
CA THR A 368 -16.73 4.87 23.01
C THR A 368 -16.81 3.45 23.53
N ARG A 369 -17.62 3.18 24.57
CA ARG A 369 -17.86 1.83 25.10
C ARG A 369 -18.53 0.88 24.08
N ARG A 370 -19.07 1.43 22.98
CA ARG A 370 -19.69 0.70 21.87
C ARG A 370 -18.74 0.50 20.68
N VAL A 371 -17.45 0.82 20.85
CA VAL A 371 -16.39 0.51 19.88
C VAL A 371 -15.54 -0.63 20.45
N LEU A 372 -15.59 -1.79 19.81
CA LEU A 372 -14.87 -3.00 20.19
C LEU A 372 -13.67 -3.20 19.27
N PHE A 373 -12.56 -3.64 19.85
CA PHE A 373 -11.38 -4.06 19.11
C PHE A 373 -11.23 -5.57 19.29
N LEU A 374 -11.34 -6.31 18.20
CA LEU A 374 -10.98 -7.73 18.15
C LEU A 374 -9.51 -7.88 17.77
N PRO A 375 -8.84 -8.97 18.19
CA PRO A 375 -7.53 -9.31 17.66
C PRO A 375 -7.64 -9.62 16.15
N THR A 376 -6.50 -9.66 15.47
CA THR A 376 -6.44 -10.24 14.12
C THR A 376 -6.87 -11.70 14.19
N LEU A 377 -7.81 -12.09 13.32
CA LEU A 377 -8.45 -13.40 13.36
C LEU A 377 -7.81 -14.35 12.35
N PRO A 378 -7.74 -15.66 12.66
CA PRO A 378 -7.54 -16.69 11.64
C PRO A 378 -8.56 -16.54 10.51
N PHE A 379 -8.18 -16.92 9.28
CA PHE A 379 -8.99 -16.65 8.10
C PHE A 379 -10.44 -17.15 8.21
N ALA A 380 -10.67 -18.34 8.78
CA ALA A 380 -12.01 -18.86 8.98
C ALA A 380 -12.87 -18.04 9.95
N GLU A 381 -12.28 -17.54 11.04
CA GLU A 381 -12.95 -16.64 12.00
C GLU A 381 -13.18 -15.26 11.39
N PHE A 382 -12.26 -14.79 10.56
CA PHE A 382 -12.41 -13.55 9.80
C PHE A 382 -13.59 -13.63 8.81
N GLN A 383 -13.71 -14.71 8.03
CA GLN A 383 -14.85 -14.92 7.14
C GLN A 383 -16.17 -14.96 7.93
N ALA A 384 -16.19 -15.66 9.06
CA ALA A 384 -17.37 -15.70 9.93
C ALA A 384 -17.73 -14.30 10.44
N LEU A 385 -16.76 -13.51 10.91
CA LEU A 385 -16.98 -12.14 11.35
C LEU A 385 -17.66 -11.28 10.28
N LEU A 386 -17.21 -11.39 9.02
CA LEU A 386 -17.84 -10.67 7.90
C LEU A 386 -19.31 -11.08 7.74
N THR A 387 -19.62 -12.38 7.72
CA THR A 387 -21.02 -12.86 7.58
C THR A 387 -21.91 -12.57 8.79
N LEU A 388 -21.31 -12.36 9.97
CA LEU A 388 -22.03 -12.03 11.19
C LEU A 388 -22.27 -10.52 11.34
N ALA A 389 -21.62 -9.70 10.52
CA ALA A 389 -21.82 -8.26 10.50
C ALA A 389 -23.24 -7.92 10.00
N ASP A 390 -23.81 -6.82 10.49
CA ASP A 390 -25.04 -6.26 9.91
C ASP A 390 -24.71 -5.24 8.82
N VAL A 391 -23.57 -4.53 8.98
CA VAL A 391 -23.04 -3.57 8.01
C VAL A 391 -21.52 -3.70 8.00
N VAL A 392 -20.90 -3.78 6.82
CA VAL A 392 -19.45 -3.62 6.65
C VAL A 392 -19.15 -2.16 6.32
N LEU A 393 -18.28 -1.55 7.11
CA LEU A 393 -17.83 -0.17 6.94
C LEU A 393 -16.50 -0.14 6.20
N ASP A 394 -16.41 0.75 5.20
CA ASP A 394 -15.17 1.07 4.50
C ASP A 394 -14.64 2.43 4.97
N PRO A 395 -13.41 2.54 5.50
CA PRO A 395 -12.86 3.79 5.95
C PRO A 395 -12.49 4.69 4.76
N PHE A 396 -12.42 5.99 5.00
CA PHE A 396 -11.94 6.98 4.05
C PHE A 396 -10.95 7.93 4.74
N PRO A 397 -9.99 8.52 4.01
CA PRO A 397 -9.88 8.58 2.53
C PRO A 397 -9.29 7.33 1.88
N PHE A 398 -8.68 6.43 2.66
CA PHE A 398 -8.08 5.21 2.15
C PHE A 398 -8.90 3.97 2.52
N GLY A 399 -9.64 3.44 1.54
CA GLY A 399 -10.55 2.31 1.72
C GLY A 399 -9.91 0.93 1.65
N GLY A 400 -10.76 -0.09 1.64
CA GLY A 400 -10.43 -1.49 1.48
C GLY A 400 -10.13 -1.87 0.03
N GLY A 401 -9.52 -3.03 -0.13
CA GLY A 401 -9.27 -3.64 -1.43
C GLY A 401 -9.70 -5.10 -1.37
N VAL A 402 -8.74 -5.99 -1.12
CA VAL A 402 -8.97 -7.43 -0.89
C VAL A 402 -10.11 -7.69 0.10
N THR A 403 -10.08 -7.03 1.26
CA THR A 403 -11.07 -7.26 2.32
C THR A 403 -12.48 -6.80 1.94
N THR A 404 -12.61 -5.77 1.10
CA THR A 404 -13.92 -5.35 0.56
C THR A 404 -14.44 -6.39 -0.43
N LEU A 405 -13.57 -6.95 -1.27
CA LEU A 405 -13.93 -8.03 -2.19
C LEU A 405 -14.31 -9.31 -1.46
N ASP A 406 -13.60 -9.66 -0.38
CA ASP A 406 -13.96 -10.79 0.49
C ASP A 406 -15.36 -10.59 1.11
N ALA A 407 -15.68 -9.38 1.59
CA ALA A 407 -17.01 -9.07 2.13
C ALA A 407 -18.11 -9.21 1.08
N LEU A 408 -17.92 -8.60 -0.10
CA LEU A 408 -18.88 -8.68 -1.21
C LEU A 408 -19.10 -10.13 -1.69
N HIS A 409 -18.03 -10.93 -1.77
CA HIS A 409 -18.14 -12.34 -2.13
C HIS A 409 -18.96 -13.16 -1.13
N LEU A 410 -18.94 -12.77 0.15
CA LEU A 410 -19.73 -13.40 1.21
C LEU A 410 -21.16 -12.87 1.32
N GLY A 411 -21.57 -11.95 0.42
CA GLY A 411 -22.93 -11.43 0.33
C GLY A 411 -23.21 -10.25 1.27
N MET A 412 -22.17 -9.55 1.73
CA MET A 412 -22.28 -8.37 2.58
C MET A 412 -22.45 -7.05 1.83
#